data_AF-A0A2S0QVL9-F1
#
_entry.id   AF-A0A2S0QVL9-F1
#
_cell.length_a   1.000
_cell.length_b   1.000
_cell.length_c   1.000
_cell.angle_alpha   90.00
_cell.angle_beta   90.00
_cell.angle_gamma   90.00
#
_symmetry.space_group_name_H-M   'P 1'
#
loop_
_entity.id
_entity.type
_entity.pdbx_description
1 polymer ?
#
loop_
_entity_poly.entity_id
_entity_poly.type
_entity_poly.pdbx_seq_one_letter_code
_entity_poly.pdbx_strand_id
1 'polypeptide(L)'
;MVAALSLSAAGLIAATRVELRGVATQRDILQASAIGDAAITVAASELKKHRGGISTYEERVIQYGGRQVMVRITPVTGLIDVARAPDTLLRDLFVIAGGLDEMAAERLVAAVNLVAQQGKIGDESIGLSVPEDLLRVEGFSYTLYARIADLIVVGENSGKVNPHAAPPAILKVLG
;
A
#
# COMPACT_ATOMS: atom_id res chain seq x y z
N MET A 1 -56.97 17.66 -2.47
CA MET A 1 -55.83 17.76 -1.53
C MET A 1 -55.19 16.42 -1.14
N VAL A 2 -55.79 15.27 -1.44
CA VAL A 2 -55.25 13.94 -1.08
C VAL A 2 -53.96 13.58 -1.84
N ALA A 3 -53.85 13.93 -3.12
CA ALA A 3 -52.69 13.59 -3.95
C ALA A 3 -51.36 14.20 -3.48
N ALA A 4 -51.36 15.43 -2.95
CA ALA A 4 -50.16 16.09 -2.46
C ALA A 4 -49.62 15.43 -1.17
N LEU A 5 -50.50 15.07 -0.25
CA LEU A 5 -50.16 14.34 0.98
C LEU A 5 -49.61 12.94 0.67
N SER A 6 -50.20 12.23 -0.28
CA SER A 6 -49.72 10.91 -0.72
C SER A 6 -48.32 10.98 -1.35
N LEU A 7 -48.02 12.03 -2.12
CA LEU A 7 -46.70 12.23 -2.71
C LEU A 7 -45.65 12.57 -1.63
N SER A 8 -45.99 13.43 -0.67
CA SER A 8 -45.11 13.76 0.45
C SER A 8 -44.83 12.53 1.33
N ALA A 9 -45.85 11.72 1.63
CA ALA A 9 -45.69 10.49 2.39
C ALA A 9 -44.80 9.47 1.65
N ALA A 10 -45.00 9.31 0.34
CA ALA A 10 -44.16 8.45 -0.49
C ALA A 10 -42.69 8.93 -0.53
N GLY A 11 -42.47 10.25 -0.63
CA GLY A 11 -41.14 10.86 -0.59
C GLY A 11 -40.41 10.61 0.74
N LEU A 12 -41.11 10.72 1.88
CA LEU A 12 -40.53 10.46 3.20
C LEU A 12 -40.14 8.98 3.36
N ILE A 13 -40.99 8.05 2.93
CA ILE A 13 -40.70 6.61 2.96
C ILE A 13 -39.50 6.27 2.06
N ALA A 14 -39.38 6.91 0.90
CA ALA A 14 -38.24 6.73 0.02
C ALA A 14 -36.94 7.23 0.68
N ALA A 15 -36.97 8.42 1.32
CA ALA A 15 -35.82 9.00 2.01
C ALA A 15 -35.34 8.12 3.17
N THR A 16 -36.24 7.61 4.03
CA THR A 16 -35.84 6.74 5.15
C THR A 16 -35.22 5.42 4.67
N ARG A 17 -35.68 4.84 3.56
CA ARG A 17 -35.05 3.64 2.98
C ARG A 17 -33.64 3.90 2.48
N VAL A 18 -33.39 5.07 1.88
CA VAL A 18 -32.04 5.46 1.44
C VAL A 18 -31.13 5.64 2.64
N GLU A 19 -31.60 6.31 3.70
CA GLU A 19 -30.85 6.51 4.94
C GLU A 19 -30.51 5.17 5.63
N LEU A 20 -31.48 4.25 5.74
CA LEU A 20 -31.25 2.92 6.30
C LEU A 20 -30.22 2.11 5.51
N ARG A 21 -30.26 2.17 4.16
CA ARG A 21 -29.25 1.52 3.31
C ARG A 21 -27.86 2.14 3.49
N GLY A 22 -27.79 3.46 3.65
CA GLY A 22 -26.54 4.16 3.95
C GLY A 22 -25.94 3.70 5.27
N VAL A 23 -26.73 3.67 6.34
CA VAL A 23 -26.29 3.19 7.66
C VAL A 23 -25.84 1.72 7.60
N ALA A 24 -26.58 0.85 6.91
CA ALA A 24 -26.19 -0.55 6.75
C ALA A 24 -24.82 -0.68 6.04
N THR A 25 -24.62 0.06 4.95
CA THR A 25 -23.35 0.06 4.21
C THR A 25 -22.19 0.55 5.07
N GLN A 26 -22.40 1.63 5.83
CA GLN A 26 -21.38 2.16 6.73
C GLN A 26 -21.02 1.15 7.84
N ARG A 27 -22.01 0.45 8.38
CA ARG A 27 -21.77 -0.64 9.34
C ARG A 27 -20.99 -1.79 8.71
N ASP A 28 -21.33 -2.18 7.49
CA ASP A 28 -20.64 -3.25 6.77
C ASP A 28 -19.17 -2.91 6.51
N ILE A 29 -18.86 -1.66 6.14
CA ILE A 29 -17.49 -1.16 5.94
C ILE A 29 -16.70 -1.21 7.26
N LEU A 30 -17.28 -0.69 8.35
CA LEU A 30 -16.62 -0.69 9.67
C LEU A 30 -16.38 -2.13 10.16
N GLN A 31 -17.35 -3.02 9.96
CA GLN A 31 -17.21 -4.41 10.32
C GLN A 31 -16.14 -5.11 9.46
N ALA A 32 -16.07 -4.83 8.17
CA ALA A 32 -15.04 -5.37 7.29
C ALA A 32 -13.64 -4.90 7.71
N SER A 33 -13.46 -3.61 8.03
CA SER A 33 -12.20 -3.06 8.54
C SER A 33 -11.80 -3.74 9.85
N ALA A 34 -12.72 -3.82 10.82
CA ALA A 34 -12.44 -4.42 12.12
C ALA A 34 -12.06 -5.91 12.01
N ILE A 35 -12.70 -6.65 11.11
CA ILE A 35 -12.35 -8.05 10.83
C ILE A 35 -10.97 -8.16 10.16
N GLY A 36 -10.63 -7.24 9.25
CA GLY A 36 -9.30 -7.16 8.63
C GLY A 36 -8.20 -6.89 9.66
N ASP A 37 -8.38 -5.88 10.51
CA ASP A 37 -7.42 -5.51 11.56
C ASP A 37 -7.22 -6.65 12.57
N ALA A 38 -8.31 -7.34 12.91
CA ALA A 38 -8.23 -8.51 13.77
C ALA A 38 -7.47 -9.66 13.11
N ALA A 39 -7.70 -9.93 11.83
CA ALA A 39 -6.96 -10.94 11.09
C ALA A 39 -5.46 -10.63 11.01
N ILE A 40 -5.09 -9.37 10.77
CA ILE A 40 -3.68 -8.91 10.80
C ILE A 40 -3.08 -9.13 12.19
N THR A 41 -3.82 -8.78 13.26
CA THR A 41 -3.37 -8.96 14.65
C THR A 41 -3.13 -10.43 15.00
N VAL A 42 -4.01 -11.32 14.53
CA VAL A 42 -3.87 -12.77 14.69
C VAL A 42 -2.63 -13.26 13.93
N ALA A 43 -2.48 -12.89 12.66
CA ALA A 43 -1.31 -13.24 11.85
C ALA A 43 -0.01 -12.77 12.53
N ALA A 44 0.07 -11.51 12.95
CA ALA A 44 1.21 -10.96 13.66
C ALA A 44 1.53 -11.69 14.98
N SER A 45 0.49 -12.14 15.70
CA SER A 45 0.67 -12.94 16.93
C SER A 45 1.21 -14.34 16.64
N GLU A 46 0.83 -14.96 15.53
CA GLU A 46 1.38 -16.24 15.08
C GLU A 46 2.83 -16.10 14.62
N LEU A 47 3.19 -14.98 13.98
CA LEU A 47 4.56 -14.66 13.60
C LEU A 47 5.49 -14.63 14.81
N LYS A 48 5.06 -13.99 15.91
CA LYS A 48 5.83 -13.93 17.16
C LYS A 48 6.13 -15.30 17.77
N LYS A 49 5.30 -16.32 17.48
CA LYS A 49 5.52 -17.69 17.96
C LYS A 49 6.59 -18.45 17.16
N HIS A 50 6.89 -18.00 15.94
CA HIS A 50 7.92 -18.62 15.09
C HIS A 50 9.30 -18.08 15.46
N ARG A 51 10.13 -18.92 16.09
CA ARG A 51 11.53 -18.59 16.39
C ARG A 51 12.33 -18.57 15.09
N GLY A 52 12.76 -17.38 14.66
CA GLY A 52 13.52 -17.17 13.42
C GLY A 52 12.91 -16.15 12.46
N GLY A 53 11.66 -15.72 12.71
CA GLY A 53 10.94 -14.82 11.81
C GLY A 53 10.54 -15.50 10.50
N ILE A 54 10.00 -14.71 9.57
CA ILE A 54 9.69 -15.14 8.20
C ILE A 54 10.67 -14.46 7.26
N SER A 55 11.32 -15.26 6.40
CA SER A 55 12.26 -14.80 5.38
C SER A 55 11.71 -14.91 3.96
N THR A 56 10.49 -15.42 3.79
CA THR A 56 9.83 -15.62 2.50
C THR A 56 8.50 -14.89 2.41
N TYR A 57 8.08 -14.57 1.19
CA TYR A 57 6.72 -14.07 0.96
C TYR A 57 5.70 -15.17 1.31
N GLU A 58 4.66 -14.82 2.07
CA GLU A 58 3.59 -15.75 2.43
C GLU A 58 2.20 -15.10 2.31
N GLU A 59 1.22 -15.91 1.90
CA GLU A 59 -0.20 -15.59 2.00
C GLU A 59 -0.87 -16.60 2.92
N ARG A 60 -1.60 -16.12 3.92
CA ARG A 60 -2.27 -16.95 4.93
C ARG A 60 -3.74 -16.61 4.99
N VAL A 61 -4.58 -17.66 5.01
CA VAL A 61 -6.02 -17.50 5.25
C VAL A 61 -6.26 -17.55 6.75
N ILE A 62 -6.66 -16.41 7.33
CA ILE A 62 -7.04 -16.29 8.73
C ILE A 62 -8.56 -16.39 8.84
N GLN A 63 -9.03 -17.26 9.73
CA GLN A 63 -10.44 -17.39 10.07
C GLN A 63 -10.76 -16.47 11.24
N TYR A 64 -11.58 -15.44 11.04
CA TYR A 64 -11.98 -14.52 12.10
C TYR A 64 -13.43 -14.06 11.92
N GLY A 65 -14.23 -14.10 12.98
CA GLY A 65 -15.63 -13.66 12.94
C GLY A 65 -16.49 -14.41 11.91
N GLY A 66 -16.20 -15.69 11.66
CA GLY A 66 -16.88 -16.52 10.65
C GLY A 66 -16.53 -16.16 9.20
N ARG A 67 -15.51 -15.33 8.97
CA ARG A 67 -15.02 -14.95 7.63
C ARG A 67 -13.59 -15.42 7.41
N GLN A 68 -13.29 -15.69 6.14
CA GLN A 68 -11.94 -15.92 5.66
C GLN A 68 -11.31 -14.60 5.22
N VAL A 69 -10.17 -14.27 5.80
CA VAL A 69 -9.39 -13.08 5.45
C VAL A 69 -8.03 -13.53 4.96
N MET A 70 -7.69 -13.18 3.72
CA MET A 70 -6.34 -13.40 3.20
C MET A 70 -5.41 -12.33 3.75
N VAL A 71 -4.37 -12.74 4.47
CA VAL A 71 -3.33 -11.88 4.99
C VAL A 71 -2.03 -12.15 4.26
N ARG A 72 -1.42 -11.09 3.72
CA ARG A 72 -0.12 -11.14 3.06
C ARG A 72 0.97 -10.75 4.06
N ILE A 73 2.05 -11.51 4.07
CA ILE A 73 3.24 -11.24 4.87
C ILE A 73 4.42 -11.10 3.91
N THR A 74 4.94 -9.87 3.83
CA THR A 74 6.09 -9.55 2.96
C THR A 74 7.26 -9.16 3.83
N PRO A 75 8.38 -9.92 3.83
CA PRO A 75 9.60 -9.48 4.48
C PRO A 75 10.14 -8.21 3.80
N VAL A 76 10.65 -7.28 4.60
CA VAL A 76 11.25 -6.02 4.13
C VAL A 76 12.37 -6.24 3.11
N THR A 77 13.10 -7.36 3.20
CA THR A 77 14.16 -7.73 2.24
C THR A 77 13.61 -8.08 0.85
N GLY A 78 12.31 -8.33 0.72
CA GLY A 78 11.62 -8.55 -0.56
C GLY A 78 11.10 -7.27 -1.21
N LEU A 79 11.21 -6.12 -0.53
CA LEU A 79 10.76 -4.82 -1.03
C LEU A 79 11.93 -4.01 -1.61
N ILE A 80 11.62 -3.08 -2.52
CA ILE A 80 12.63 -2.22 -3.14
C ILE A 80 12.90 -1.03 -2.22
N ASP A 81 14.14 -0.90 -1.76
CA ASP A 81 14.57 0.27 -0.98
C ASP A 81 14.91 1.42 -1.92
N VAL A 82 14.01 2.39 -2.05
CA VAL A 82 14.15 3.47 -3.04
C VAL A 82 15.30 4.42 -2.74
N ALA A 83 15.82 4.42 -1.51
CA ALA A 83 16.98 5.24 -1.15
C ALA A 83 18.32 4.58 -1.49
N ARG A 84 18.34 3.27 -1.77
CA ARG A 84 19.57 2.48 -1.95
C ARG A 84 19.57 1.58 -3.18
N ALA A 85 18.43 1.44 -3.85
CA ALA A 85 18.28 0.58 -5.02
C ALA A 85 19.14 1.08 -6.19
N PRO A 86 19.70 0.16 -7.02
CA PRO A 86 20.38 0.54 -8.25
C PRO A 86 19.45 1.25 -9.23
N ASP A 87 19.98 2.19 -10.02
CA ASP A 87 19.24 2.95 -11.02
C ASP A 87 18.44 2.08 -11.99
N THR A 88 19.00 0.94 -12.41
CA THR A 88 18.30 -0.01 -13.28
C THR A 88 17.05 -0.57 -12.62
N LEU A 89 17.13 -0.95 -11.35
CA LEU A 89 16.00 -1.49 -10.59
C LEU A 89 14.92 -0.42 -10.35
N LEU A 90 15.32 0.82 -10.05
CA LEU A 90 14.38 1.92 -9.88
C LEU A 90 13.66 2.26 -11.18
N ARG A 91 14.40 2.27 -12.30
CA ARG A 91 13.83 2.48 -13.63
C ARG A 91 12.82 1.38 -13.97
N ASP A 92 13.20 0.11 -13.78
CA ASP A 92 12.33 -1.03 -14.07
C ASP A 92 11.07 -1.00 -13.17
N LEU A 93 11.19 -0.58 -11.90
CA LEU A 93 10.04 -0.34 -11.01
C LEU A 93 9.10 0.71 -11.60
N PHE A 94 9.63 1.86 -12.04
CA PHE A 94 8.81 2.95 -12.57
C PHE A 94 8.16 2.62 -13.92
N VAL A 95 8.83 1.83 -14.76
CA VAL A 95 8.27 1.36 -16.03
C VAL A 95 7.21 0.29 -15.79
N ILE A 96 7.57 -0.79 -15.09
CA ILE A 96 6.76 -2.01 -15.01
C ILE A 96 5.62 -1.85 -14.00
N ALA A 97 5.89 -1.33 -12.80
CA ALA A 97 4.87 -1.14 -11.77
C ALA A 97 4.25 0.26 -11.84
N GLY A 98 5.05 1.28 -12.15
CA GLY A 98 4.60 2.66 -12.28
C GLY A 98 3.86 2.97 -13.58
N GLY A 99 4.11 2.20 -14.65
CA GLY A 99 3.51 2.40 -15.96
C GLY A 99 4.05 3.63 -16.71
N LEU A 100 5.28 4.06 -16.40
CA LEU A 100 5.96 5.14 -17.09
C LEU A 100 6.64 4.66 -18.37
N ASP A 101 6.87 5.58 -19.30
CA ASP A 101 7.83 5.36 -20.39
C ASP A 101 9.28 5.44 -19.89
N GLU A 102 10.20 4.87 -20.66
CA GLU A 102 11.63 4.77 -20.30
C GLU A 102 12.26 6.13 -19.99
N MET A 103 11.98 7.15 -20.81
CA MET A 103 12.56 8.49 -20.65
C MET A 103 11.99 9.22 -19.43
N ALA A 104 10.71 9.01 -19.11
CA ALA A 104 10.10 9.50 -17.89
C ALA A 104 10.67 8.79 -16.65
N ALA A 105 10.86 7.47 -16.72
CA ALA A 105 11.46 6.69 -15.66
C ALA A 105 12.90 7.13 -15.37
N GLU A 106 13.76 7.30 -16.38
CA GLU A 106 15.14 7.76 -16.22
C GLU A 106 15.23 9.13 -15.55
N ARG A 107 14.38 10.08 -15.97
CA ARG A 107 14.31 11.41 -15.34
C ARG A 107 13.90 11.32 -13.88
N LEU A 108 12.96 10.43 -13.56
CA LEU A 108 12.49 10.24 -12.20
C LEU A 108 13.55 9.56 -11.33
N VAL A 109 14.30 8.60 -11.85
CA VAL A 109 15.44 8.00 -11.16
C VAL A 109 16.45 9.07 -10.77
N ALA A 110 16.82 9.96 -11.69
CA ALA A 110 17.74 11.05 -11.40
C ALA A 110 17.21 11.99 -10.29
N ALA A 111 15.92 12.33 -10.34
CA ALA A 111 15.28 13.19 -9.34
C ALA A 111 15.21 12.52 -7.95
N VAL A 112 14.87 11.23 -7.88
CA VAL A 112 14.85 10.44 -6.64
C VAL A 112 16.25 10.34 -6.05
N ASN A 113 17.26 10.04 -6.87
CA ASN A 113 18.65 9.96 -6.43
C ASN A 113 19.16 11.29 -5.88
N LEU A 114 18.75 12.41 -6.49
CA LEU A 114 19.11 13.75 -6.00
C LEU A 114 18.58 13.97 -4.58
N VAL A 115 17.34 13.55 -4.28
CA VAL A 115 16.76 13.69 -2.94
C VAL A 115 17.35 12.67 -1.96
N ALA A 116 17.55 11.42 -2.38
CA ALA A 116 18.13 10.38 -1.53
C ALA A 116 19.54 10.74 -1.03
N GLN A 117 20.31 11.48 -1.83
CA GLN A 117 21.66 11.96 -1.48
C GLN A 117 21.69 13.12 -0.48
N GLN A 118 20.55 13.79 -0.22
CA GLN A 118 20.51 14.95 0.68
C GLN A 118 20.73 14.60 2.16
N GLY A 119 20.71 13.30 2.50
CA GLY A 119 21.13 12.80 3.82
C GLY A 119 20.36 13.42 4.98
N LYS A 120 21.07 13.65 6.10
CA LYS A 120 20.55 14.32 7.30
C LYS A 120 21.40 15.53 7.64
N ILE A 121 20.77 16.64 8.05
CA ILE A 121 21.45 17.77 8.69
C ILE A 121 21.03 17.78 10.17
N GLY A 122 21.97 17.47 11.06
CA GLY A 122 21.65 17.26 12.47
C GLY A 122 20.73 16.05 12.64
N ASP A 123 19.60 16.25 13.32
CA ASP A 123 18.55 15.22 13.51
C ASP A 123 17.47 15.26 12.40
N GLU A 124 17.51 16.28 11.53
CA GLU A 124 16.53 16.45 10.46
C GLU A 124 16.95 15.69 9.21
N SER A 125 16.10 14.78 8.73
CA SER A 125 16.31 14.15 7.43
C SER A 125 15.89 15.11 6.33
N ILE A 126 16.84 15.45 5.47
CA ILE A 126 16.57 16.26 4.28
C ILE A 126 16.29 15.35 3.08
N GLY A 127 16.91 14.15 3.07
CA GLY A 127 16.59 13.10 2.11
C GLY A 127 15.39 12.25 2.51
N LEU A 128 15.20 11.15 1.79
CA LEU A 128 14.10 10.21 1.99
C LEU A 128 14.20 9.54 3.37
N SER A 129 13.20 9.74 4.22
CA SER A 129 13.02 9.00 5.47
C SER A 129 11.83 8.05 5.43
N VAL A 130 10.79 8.45 4.72
CA VAL A 130 9.58 7.65 4.56
C VAL A 130 9.21 7.55 3.08
N PRO A 131 8.50 6.49 2.64
CA PRO A 131 8.08 6.36 1.24
C PRO A 131 7.33 7.60 0.71
N GLU A 132 6.57 8.29 1.56
CA GLU A 132 5.80 9.49 1.22
C GLU A 132 6.67 10.68 0.84
N ASP A 133 7.95 10.72 1.23
CA ASP A 133 8.88 11.78 0.81
C ASP A 133 9.09 11.80 -0.71
N LEU A 134 8.78 10.69 -1.41
CA LEU A 134 8.75 10.66 -2.87
C LEU A 134 7.79 11.69 -3.47
N LEU A 135 6.71 12.06 -2.77
CA LEU A 135 5.78 13.09 -3.24
C LEU A 135 6.39 14.50 -3.29
N ARG A 136 7.55 14.70 -2.67
CA ARG A 136 8.32 15.95 -2.72
C ARG A 136 9.30 15.97 -3.89
N VAL A 137 9.57 14.81 -4.50
CA VAL A 137 10.46 14.69 -5.65
C VAL A 137 9.79 15.30 -6.87
N GLU A 138 10.53 16.14 -7.59
CA GLU A 138 10.02 16.79 -8.81
C GLU A 138 9.61 15.74 -9.85
N GLY A 139 8.41 15.88 -10.40
CA GLY A 139 7.84 14.95 -11.38
C GLY A 139 7.17 13.71 -10.78
N PHE A 140 7.20 13.52 -9.45
CA PHE A 140 6.51 12.42 -8.78
C PHE A 140 5.04 12.76 -8.54
N SER A 141 4.13 11.93 -9.06
CA SER A 141 2.68 12.12 -8.87
C SER A 141 2.12 11.22 -7.78
N TYR A 142 1.03 11.64 -7.14
CA TYR A 142 0.30 10.79 -6.20
C TYR A 142 -0.17 9.48 -6.85
N THR A 143 -0.61 9.53 -8.10
CA THR A 143 -1.05 8.34 -8.84
C THR A 143 0.09 7.34 -9.04
N LEU A 144 1.31 7.81 -9.33
CA LEU A 144 2.48 6.96 -9.42
C LEU A 144 2.82 6.36 -8.06
N TYR A 145 2.88 7.18 -7.02
CA TYR A 145 3.15 6.73 -5.65
C TYR A 145 2.16 5.64 -5.22
N ALA A 146 0.86 5.86 -5.39
CA ALA A 146 -0.18 4.91 -5.03
C ALA A 146 -0.06 3.55 -5.75
N ARG A 147 0.52 3.50 -6.95
CA ARG A 147 0.74 2.24 -7.68
C ARG A 147 1.89 1.42 -7.11
N ILE A 148 2.90 2.08 -6.54
CA ILE A 148 4.14 1.43 -6.10
C ILE A 148 4.28 1.37 -4.57
N ALA A 149 3.41 2.03 -3.81
CA ALA A 149 3.53 2.19 -2.36
C ALA A 149 3.72 0.85 -1.62
N ASP A 150 2.99 -0.20 -2.02
CA ASP A 150 3.09 -1.53 -1.43
C ASP A 150 4.37 -2.31 -1.83
N LEU A 151 5.20 -1.76 -2.71
CA LEU A 151 6.39 -2.40 -3.27
C LEU A 151 7.70 -1.79 -2.77
N ILE A 152 7.63 -0.69 -2.01
CA ILE A 152 8.79 0.12 -1.67
C ILE A 152 8.99 0.28 -0.16
N VAL A 153 10.23 0.52 0.23
CA VAL A 153 10.65 0.94 1.56
C VAL A 153 11.75 2.01 1.45
N VAL A 154 12.12 2.64 2.55
CA VAL A 154 13.17 3.67 2.57
C VAL A 154 14.16 3.37 3.70
N GLY A 155 15.41 3.07 3.35
CA GLY A 155 16.50 2.88 4.32
C GLY A 155 16.45 1.61 5.17
N GLU A 156 15.45 0.75 4.93
CA GLU A 156 15.15 -0.45 5.72
C GLU A 156 15.94 -1.69 5.26
N ASN A 157 16.57 -1.67 4.07
CA ASN A 157 17.39 -2.80 3.60
C ASN A 157 18.64 -2.36 2.83
N SER A 158 19.37 -3.32 2.25
CA SER A 158 20.67 -3.05 1.59
C SER A 158 20.58 -2.42 0.19
N GLY A 159 19.37 -2.11 -0.31
CA GLY A 159 19.13 -1.76 -1.72
C GLY A 159 19.01 -2.96 -2.65
N LYS A 160 19.32 -4.17 -2.17
CA LYS A 160 19.12 -5.43 -2.89
C LYS A 160 17.82 -6.08 -2.46
N VAL A 161 17.08 -6.60 -3.45
CA VAL A 161 15.87 -7.38 -3.23
C VAL A 161 16.21 -8.86 -3.13
N ASN A 162 15.68 -9.54 -2.12
CA ASN A 162 15.68 -10.99 -2.01
C ASN A 162 14.47 -11.57 -2.78
N PRO A 163 14.68 -12.29 -3.90
CA PRO A 163 13.58 -12.83 -4.71
C PRO A 163 12.69 -13.81 -3.93
N HIS A 164 13.21 -14.53 -2.94
CA HIS A 164 12.40 -15.46 -2.14
C HIS A 164 11.46 -14.73 -1.15
N ALA A 165 11.79 -13.50 -0.79
CA ALA A 165 10.96 -12.63 0.04
C ALA A 165 10.03 -11.72 -0.79
N ALA A 166 10.27 -11.63 -2.10
CA ALA A 166 9.61 -10.67 -2.95
C ALA A 166 8.16 -11.07 -3.28
N PRO A 167 7.20 -10.13 -3.21
CA PRO A 167 5.83 -10.35 -3.67
C PRO A 167 5.81 -10.52 -5.21
N PRO A 168 4.75 -11.14 -5.77
CA PRO A 168 4.65 -11.42 -7.20
C PRO A 168 4.82 -10.18 -8.11
N ALA A 169 4.42 -9.00 -7.64
CA ALA A 169 4.59 -7.76 -8.40
C ALA A 169 6.07 -7.35 -8.53
N ILE A 170 6.88 -7.53 -7.50
CA ILE A 170 8.32 -7.23 -7.54
C ILE A 170 9.06 -8.27 -8.37
N LEU A 171 8.64 -9.53 -8.36
CA LEU A 171 9.23 -10.55 -9.23
C LEU A 171 9.13 -10.21 -10.72
N LYS A 172 8.08 -9.49 -11.14
CA LYS A 172 7.95 -8.97 -12.51
C LYS A 172 8.91 -7.83 -12.81
N VAL A 173 9.33 -7.07 -11.79
CA VAL A 173 10.30 -5.98 -11.94
C VAL A 173 11.73 -6.53 -12.04
N LEU A 174 12.01 -7.69 -11.42
CA LEU A 174 13.33 -8.31 -11.42
C LEU A 174 13.67 -9.11 -12.69
N GLY A 175 12.72 -9.32 -13.61
CA GLY A 175 12.80 -10.28 -14.71
C GLY A 175 12.48 -9.70 -16.07
#